data_AF-A0A432JNU5-F1
#
_entry.id   AF-A0A432JNU5-F1
#
_cell.length_a   1.000
_cell.length_b   1.000
_cell.length_c   1.000
_cell.angle_alpha   90.00
_cell.angle_beta   90.00
_cell.angle_gamma   90.00
#
_symmetry.space_group_name_H-M   'P 1'
#
loop_
_entity.id
_entity.type
_entity.pdbx_description
1 polymer ?
#
loop_
_entity_poly.entity_id
_entity_poly.type
_entity_poly.pdbx_seq_one_letter_code
_entity_poly.pdbx_strand_id
1 'polypeptide(L)'
;ASAPGPGEPWGAVVAELVGIPAVGVADVRQAGTQSVGDLASVTAGFRQHFYGLVPGTTERAVGPAGGRPLVTTGLVDPLRCRWSERPARFAGRRWEAPVVDEAAVAAADPSVGAWLADRHRPKLLVATQTRVVEVVVDETGEMVPVTPLVVVEPEPDDLWLLAAALSAPPVTALAARLTIGTARSADRIKLTAGQVADLRLPADEEAWCEGAGRARDLFEAGGGATAGAWMAFGSVMCVAYGVPEEPLLAWWWARHPAH
;
A
#
# COMPACT_ATOMS: atom_id res chain seq x y z
N ALA A 1 -35.67 -2.28 8.25
CA ALA A 1 -34.82 -1.95 7.09
C ALA A 1 -35.64 -2.20 5.84
N SER A 2 -35.83 -1.18 5.01
CA SER A 2 -36.53 -1.30 3.72
C SER A 2 -35.63 -2.01 2.71
N ALA A 3 -36.20 -2.81 1.83
CA ALA A 3 -35.44 -3.49 0.78
C ALA A 3 -34.81 -2.48 -0.19
N PRO A 4 -33.58 -2.71 -0.67
CA PRO A 4 -32.93 -1.82 -1.62
C PRO A 4 -33.69 -1.74 -2.94
N GLY A 5 -33.62 -0.57 -3.58
CA GLY A 5 -34.24 -0.33 -4.87
C GLY A 5 -33.53 -1.08 -6.01
N PRO A 6 -34.22 -1.39 -7.12
CA PRO A 6 -33.58 -2.05 -8.26
C PRO A 6 -32.49 -1.14 -8.85
N GLY A 7 -31.24 -1.63 -8.85
CA GLY A 7 -30.07 -0.93 -9.39
C GLY A 7 -29.06 -0.44 -8.36
N GLU A 8 -29.36 -0.55 -7.06
CA GLU A 8 -28.41 -0.22 -6.00
C GLU A 8 -27.33 -1.32 -5.91
N PRO A 9 -26.03 -0.99 -6.04
CA PRO A 9 -24.99 -2.00 -5.91
C PRO A 9 -25.00 -2.54 -4.49
N TRP A 10 -25.26 -3.85 -4.34
CA TRP A 10 -25.31 -4.56 -3.05
C TRP A 10 -24.15 -4.23 -2.10
N GLY A 11 -22.97 -3.88 -2.63
CA GLY A 11 -21.81 -3.44 -1.83
C GLY A 11 -22.05 -2.14 -1.03
N ALA A 12 -22.91 -1.23 -1.49
CA ALA A 12 -23.26 -0.02 -0.75
C ALA A 12 -24.07 -0.32 0.51
N VAL A 13 -25.07 -1.20 0.38
CA VAL A 13 -25.95 -1.65 1.48
C VAL A 13 -25.16 -2.45 2.52
N VAL A 14 -24.27 -3.33 2.07
CA VAL A 14 -23.42 -4.12 2.99
C VAL A 14 -22.39 -3.22 3.69
N ALA A 15 -21.80 -2.23 3.00
CA ALA A 15 -20.83 -1.29 3.59
C ALA A 15 -21.41 -0.55 4.80
N GLU A 16 -22.63 -0.06 4.67
CA GLU A 16 -23.33 0.64 5.74
C GLU A 16 -23.61 -0.30 6.93
N LEU A 17 -24.03 -1.54 6.65
CA LEU A 17 -24.32 -2.54 7.68
C LEU A 17 -23.08 -2.96 8.49
N VAL A 18 -21.88 -2.92 7.88
CA VAL A 18 -20.60 -3.20 8.56
C VAL A 18 -19.89 -1.95 9.09
N GLY A 19 -20.55 -0.79 9.02
CA GLY A 19 -20.05 0.47 9.57
C GLY A 19 -18.86 1.06 8.82
N ILE A 20 -18.74 0.81 7.51
CA ILE A 20 -17.81 1.55 6.64
C ILE A 20 -18.49 2.89 6.31
N PRO A 21 -17.87 4.04 6.63
CA PRO A 21 -18.42 5.35 6.36
C PRO A 21 -18.85 5.46 4.91
N ALA A 22 -20.00 6.09 4.70
CA ALA A 22 -20.45 6.52 3.40
C ALA A 22 -19.62 7.72 2.95
N VAL A 23 -18.32 7.50 2.72
CA VAL A 23 -17.60 8.29 1.72
C VAL A 23 -18.18 7.81 0.40
N GLY A 24 -18.90 8.70 -0.28
CA GLY A 24 -19.53 8.35 -1.54
C GLY A 24 -18.46 7.80 -2.47
N VAL A 25 -18.71 6.62 -3.04
CA VAL A 25 -18.03 6.22 -4.28
C VAL A 25 -18.21 7.33 -5.33
N ALA A 26 -19.29 8.12 -5.24
CA ALA A 26 -19.49 9.36 -6.00
C ALA A 26 -18.50 10.47 -5.60
N ASP A 27 -18.31 10.74 -4.31
CA ASP A 27 -17.47 11.84 -3.81
C ASP A 27 -16.00 11.64 -4.20
N VAL A 28 -15.44 10.44 -3.98
CA VAL A 28 -14.05 10.12 -4.38
C VAL A 28 -13.90 10.00 -5.90
N ARG A 29 -14.97 9.65 -6.64
CA ARG A 29 -14.95 9.65 -8.12
C ARG A 29 -15.01 11.05 -8.73
N GLN A 30 -15.60 12.01 -8.02
CA GLN A 30 -15.62 13.42 -8.40
C GLN A 30 -14.40 14.17 -7.90
N ALA A 31 -13.66 13.60 -6.94
CA ALA A 31 -12.48 14.20 -6.35
C ALA A 31 -11.35 14.45 -7.34
N GLY A 32 -11.28 13.82 -8.51
CA GLY A 32 -10.22 14.06 -9.49
C GLY A 32 -10.39 13.22 -10.75
N THR A 33 -9.82 13.67 -11.87
CA THR A 33 -9.96 12.96 -13.17
C THR A 33 -8.89 11.89 -13.39
N GLN A 34 -7.76 11.98 -12.70
CA GLN A 34 -6.65 11.04 -12.79
C GLN A 34 -6.80 9.87 -11.81
N SER A 35 -6.06 8.81 -12.11
CA SER A 35 -5.94 7.58 -11.34
C SER A 35 -4.46 7.27 -11.08
N VAL A 36 -4.17 6.36 -10.17
CA VAL A 36 -2.80 5.90 -9.92
C VAL A 36 -2.15 5.39 -11.22
N GLY A 37 -2.90 4.68 -12.06
CA GLY A 37 -2.42 4.16 -13.34
C GLY A 37 -2.07 5.24 -14.38
N ASP A 38 -2.54 6.48 -14.19
CA ASP A 38 -2.17 7.61 -15.04
C ASP A 38 -0.79 8.20 -14.68
N LEU A 39 -0.33 8.00 -13.43
CA LEU A 39 0.95 8.52 -12.92
C LEU A 39 2.02 7.43 -12.68
N ALA A 40 1.64 6.15 -12.72
CA ALA A 40 2.56 5.06 -12.40
C ALA A 40 2.23 3.76 -13.12
N SER A 41 3.26 2.97 -13.39
CA SER A 41 3.06 1.55 -13.70
C SER A 41 2.68 0.80 -12.43
N VAL A 42 1.66 -0.04 -12.51
CA VAL A 42 1.18 -0.83 -11.36
C VAL A 42 1.26 -2.31 -11.70
N THR A 43 2.11 -3.05 -10.99
CA THR A 43 2.38 -4.46 -11.26
C THR A 43 2.24 -5.31 -10.00
N ALA A 44 1.98 -6.60 -10.16
CA ALA A 44 2.04 -7.58 -9.08
C ALA A 44 2.95 -8.73 -9.49
N GLY A 45 3.67 -9.30 -8.53
CA GLY A 45 4.46 -10.50 -8.78
C GLY A 45 3.58 -11.73 -9.04
N PHE A 46 4.10 -12.67 -9.83
CA PHE A 46 3.47 -13.96 -10.08
C PHE A 46 4.16 -15.07 -9.27
N ARG A 47 3.55 -16.26 -9.28
CA ARG A 47 4.08 -17.44 -8.58
C ARG A 47 5.51 -17.79 -8.98
N GLN A 48 5.89 -17.54 -10.24
CA GLN A 48 7.27 -17.73 -10.72
C GLN A 48 8.27 -16.81 -10.00
N HIS A 49 7.93 -15.54 -9.78
CA HIS A 49 8.79 -14.59 -9.08
C HIS A 49 8.98 -15.00 -7.62
N PHE A 50 7.93 -15.53 -6.97
CA PHE A 50 8.06 -16.10 -5.62
C PHE A 50 9.10 -17.22 -5.56
N TYR A 51 9.01 -18.21 -6.46
CA TYR A 51 9.93 -19.36 -6.40
C TYR A 51 11.34 -19.02 -6.88
N GLY A 52 11.47 -18.11 -7.86
CA GLY A 52 12.77 -17.67 -8.36
C GLY A 52 13.62 -16.93 -7.31
N LEU A 53 13.00 -16.33 -6.29
CA LEU A 53 13.71 -15.70 -5.17
C LEU A 53 14.33 -16.70 -4.17
N VAL A 54 13.80 -17.93 -4.11
CA VAL A 54 14.20 -18.91 -3.08
C VAL A 54 15.69 -19.24 -3.09
N PRO A 55 16.33 -19.51 -4.25
CA PRO A 55 17.76 -19.84 -4.30
C PRO A 55 18.68 -18.71 -3.83
N GLY A 56 18.27 -17.45 -4.00
CA GLY A 56 19.06 -16.28 -3.62
C GLY A 56 18.74 -15.71 -2.24
N THR A 57 17.75 -16.26 -1.52
CA THR A 57 17.37 -15.71 -0.21
C THR A 57 18.29 -16.21 0.90
N THR A 58 18.91 -15.29 1.62
CA THR A 58 19.79 -15.55 2.77
C THR A 58 19.45 -14.63 3.94
N GLU A 59 19.97 -14.90 5.14
CA GLU A 59 19.94 -13.91 6.22
C GLU A 59 20.99 -12.83 5.96
N ARG A 60 20.71 -11.58 6.35
CA ARG A 60 21.73 -10.53 6.31
C ARG A 60 22.98 -10.98 7.07
N ALA A 61 24.10 -11.04 6.37
CA ALA A 61 25.41 -11.29 6.97
C ALA A 61 25.86 -10.11 7.84
N VAL A 62 26.67 -10.38 8.86
CA VAL A 62 27.35 -9.34 9.63
C VAL A 62 28.56 -8.85 8.82
N GLY A 63 28.44 -7.72 8.13
CA GLY A 63 29.51 -7.15 7.30
C GLY A 63 29.01 -6.32 6.10
N PRO A 64 29.92 -5.76 5.28
CA PRO A 64 29.59 -4.74 4.27
C PRO A 64 28.94 -5.26 2.99
N ALA A 65 28.93 -6.58 2.74
CA ALA A 65 28.24 -7.16 1.59
C ALA A 65 26.83 -7.61 2.00
N GLY A 66 25.87 -6.68 1.92
CA GLY A 66 24.46 -6.98 2.15
C GLY A 66 23.74 -7.20 0.83
N GLY A 67 23.05 -8.34 0.68
CA GLY A 67 22.01 -8.47 -0.35
C GLY A 67 20.87 -7.48 -0.12
N ARG A 68 19.92 -7.43 -1.06
CA ARG A 68 18.80 -6.48 -0.99
C ARG A 68 17.68 -6.95 -0.06
N PRO A 69 17.03 -6.07 0.74
CA PRO A 69 15.97 -6.48 1.65
C PRO A 69 14.82 -7.22 0.95
N LEU A 70 14.53 -8.45 1.37
CA LEU A 70 13.34 -9.19 0.93
C LEU A 70 12.13 -8.71 1.75
N VAL A 71 11.15 -8.11 1.08
CA VAL A 71 9.97 -7.54 1.72
C VAL A 71 8.74 -8.38 1.42
N THR A 72 8.08 -8.86 2.47
CA THR A 72 6.79 -9.57 2.38
C THR A 72 5.66 -8.64 2.83
N THR A 73 4.41 -8.98 2.52
CA THR A 73 3.25 -8.16 2.93
C THR A 73 3.19 -7.90 4.43
N GLY A 74 3.57 -8.87 5.27
CA GLY A 74 3.59 -8.70 6.73
C GLY A 74 4.69 -7.78 7.27
N LEU A 75 5.56 -7.25 6.41
CA LEU A 75 6.58 -6.26 6.76
C LEU A 75 6.23 -4.84 6.31
N VAL A 76 5.11 -4.63 5.63
CA VAL A 76 4.69 -3.31 5.17
C VAL A 76 3.60 -2.84 6.11
N ASP A 77 3.89 -1.80 6.90
CA ASP A 77 2.91 -1.00 7.63
C ASP A 77 2.73 0.35 6.85
N PRO A 78 1.72 1.18 7.13
CA PRO A 78 1.57 2.50 6.52
C PRO A 78 2.84 3.34 6.67
N LEU A 79 3.39 3.75 5.54
CA LEU A 79 4.60 4.55 5.38
C LEU A 79 5.81 3.97 6.13
N ARG A 80 5.89 2.63 6.29
CA ARG A 80 6.98 2.01 7.03
C ARG A 80 7.30 0.58 6.61
N CYS A 81 8.60 0.31 6.39
CA CYS A 81 9.12 -1.04 6.26
C CYS A 81 9.54 -1.57 7.63
N ARG A 82 9.07 -2.75 8.01
CA ARG A 82 9.40 -3.45 9.26
C ARG A 82 10.52 -4.47 9.07
N TRP A 83 11.20 -4.46 7.93
CA TRP A 83 12.31 -5.36 7.65
C TRP A 83 13.40 -5.22 8.72
N SER A 84 13.94 -6.35 9.20
CA SER A 84 14.84 -6.46 10.36
C SER A 84 14.28 -6.07 11.73
N GLU A 85 13.15 -5.36 11.80
CA GLU A 85 12.43 -5.08 13.05
C GLU A 85 11.41 -6.17 13.41
N ARG A 86 10.87 -6.83 12.38
CA ARG A 86 9.97 -7.98 12.51
C ARG A 86 10.46 -9.12 11.62
N PRO A 87 10.30 -10.36 12.09
CA PRO A 87 10.59 -11.54 11.29
C PRO A 87 9.64 -11.65 10.10
N ALA A 88 10.17 -12.02 8.94
CA ALA A 88 9.39 -12.41 7.76
C ALA A 88 9.14 -13.92 7.73
N ARG A 89 8.05 -14.33 7.08
CA ARG A 89 7.87 -15.72 6.64
C ARG A 89 7.95 -15.79 5.13
N PHE A 90 8.89 -16.57 4.63
CA PHE A 90 9.11 -16.77 3.19
C PHE A 90 9.56 -18.21 2.92
N ALA A 91 9.02 -18.82 1.87
CA ALA A 91 9.30 -20.20 1.46
C ALA A 91 9.18 -21.23 2.61
N GLY A 92 8.16 -21.08 3.47
CA GLY A 92 7.92 -21.98 4.61
C GLY A 92 8.89 -21.80 5.78
N ARG A 93 9.78 -20.82 5.73
CA ARG A 93 10.80 -20.53 6.75
C ARG A 93 10.55 -19.16 7.38
N ARG A 94 10.99 -19.02 8.63
CA ARG A 94 11.08 -17.73 9.33
C ARG A 94 12.47 -17.14 9.09
N TRP A 95 12.50 -15.83 8.84
CA TRP A 95 13.71 -15.04 8.62
C TRP A 95 13.67 -13.79 9.50
N GLU A 96 14.79 -13.39 10.09
CA GLU A 96 14.87 -12.18 10.93
C GLU A 96 15.17 -10.93 10.09
N ALA A 97 16.12 -11.01 9.15
CA ALA A 97 16.47 -9.93 8.22
C ALA A 97 16.82 -10.51 6.84
N PRO A 98 15.85 -11.09 6.11
CA PRO A 98 16.12 -11.78 4.86
C PRO A 98 16.60 -10.82 3.77
N VAL A 99 17.66 -11.19 3.08
CA VAL A 99 18.17 -10.47 1.92
C VAL A 99 18.19 -11.36 0.68
N VAL A 100 18.19 -10.75 -0.50
CA VAL A 100 18.27 -11.42 -1.79
C VAL A 100 19.64 -11.15 -2.40
N ASP A 101 20.36 -12.23 -2.70
CA ASP A 101 21.47 -12.25 -3.65
C ASP A 101 20.89 -12.35 -5.07
N GLU A 102 20.86 -11.23 -5.77
CA GLU A 102 20.33 -11.17 -7.14
C GLU A 102 21.18 -11.91 -8.16
N ALA A 103 22.49 -12.04 -7.95
CA ALA A 103 23.34 -12.81 -8.85
C ALA A 103 22.97 -14.30 -8.76
N ALA A 104 22.71 -14.79 -7.55
CA ALA A 104 22.20 -16.14 -7.33
C ALA A 104 20.79 -16.33 -7.94
N VAL A 105 19.90 -15.33 -7.83
CA VAL A 105 18.58 -15.37 -8.47
C VAL A 105 18.72 -15.41 -9.99
N ALA A 106 19.49 -14.51 -10.59
CA ALA A 106 19.67 -14.44 -12.04
C ALA A 106 20.34 -15.69 -12.62
N ALA A 107 21.27 -16.30 -11.87
CA ALA A 107 21.88 -17.57 -12.25
C ALA A 107 20.88 -18.74 -12.23
N ALA A 108 19.94 -18.74 -11.28
CA ALA A 108 18.92 -19.77 -11.17
C ALA A 108 17.75 -19.58 -12.16
N ASP A 109 17.30 -18.33 -12.34
CA ASP A 109 16.25 -17.93 -13.27
C ASP A 109 16.52 -16.52 -13.83
N PRO A 110 17.10 -16.44 -15.05
CA PRO A 110 17.42 -15.16 -15.68
C PRO A 110 16.21 -14.25 -15.89
N SER A 111 15.01 -14.81 -16.05
CA SER A 111 13.79 -14.03 -16.26
C SER A 111 13.35 -13.32 -14.98
N VAL A 112 13.47 -13.99 -13.84
CA VAL A 112 13.22 -13.40 -12.52
C VAL A 112 14.30 -12.39 -12.16
N GLY A 113 15.56 -12.68 -12.49
CA GLY A 113 16.67 -11.73 -12.34
C GLY A 113 16.43 -10.43 -13.11
N ALA A 114 16.06 -10.51 -14.39
CA ALA A 114 15.72 -9.33 -15.19
C ALA A 114 14.51 -8.57 -14.62
N TRP A 115 13.47 -9.27 -14.19
CA TRP A 115 12.28 -8.66 -13.59
C TRP A 115 12.60 -7.86 -12.31
N LEU A 116 13.54 -8.33 -11.49
CA LEU A 116 14.05 -7.61 -10.32
C LEU A 116 14.86 -6.38 -10.74
N ALA A 117 15.77 -6.57 -11.70
CA ALA A 117 16.65 -5.51 -12.18
C ALA A 117 15.85 -4.29 -12.69
N ASP A 118 14.79 -4.53 -13.46
CA ASP A 118 13.90 -3.49 -13.98
C ASP A 118 13.21 -2.66 -12.88
N ARG A 119 13.14 -3.20 -11.66
CA ARG A 119 12.48 -2.60 -10.49
C ARG A 119 13.46 -1.91 -9.55
N HIS A 120 14.75 -1.80 -9.87
CA HIS A 120 15.71 -1.00 -9.09
C HIS A 120 15.60 0.50 -9.37
N ARG A 121 14.42 1.02 -9.03
CA ARG A 121 14.02 2.41 -9.17
C ARG A 121 13.15 2.79 -7.98
N PRO A 122 13.02 4.10 -7.68
CA PRO A 122 12.07 4.58 -6.69
C PRO A 122 10.67 4.00 -6.95
N LYS A 123 10.07 3.41 -5.92
CA LYS A 123 8.78 2.71 -6.04
C LYS A 123 8.03 2.66 -4.71
N LEU A 124 6.75 2.31 -4.78
CA LEU A 124 5.92 2.02 -3.62
C LEU A 124 5.57 0.54 -3.59
N LEU A 125 5.58 -0.05 -2.39
CA LEU A 125 5.12 -1.42 -2.17
C LEU A 125 3.82 -1.38 -1.36
N VAL A 126 2.73 -1.86 -1.95
CA VAL A 126 1.40 -1.87 -1.33
C VAL A 126 1.09 -3.27 -0.81
N ALA A 127 0.85 -3.36 0.49
CA ALA A 127 0.36 -4.59 1.13
C ALA A 127 -1.08 -4.86 0.71
N THR A 128 -1.34 -6.10 0.35
CA THR A 128 -2.69 -6.58 0.06
C THR A 128 -3.15 -7.45 1.24
N GLN A 129 -4.40 -7.28 1.69
CA GLN A 129 -5.03 -7.95 2.85
C GLN A 129 -4.78 -7.30 4.22
N THR A 130 -5.05 -6.02 4.32
CA THR A 130 -4.82 -5.18 5.52
C THR A 130 -6.11 -4.48 5.96
N ARG A 131 -6.15 -3.89 7.16
CA ARG A 131 -7.37 -3.21 7.68
C ARG A 131 -7.51 -1.78 7.15
N VAL A 132 -6.38 -1.18 6.81
CA VAL A 132 -6.24 0.06 6.05
C VAL A 132 -5.39 -0.22 4.80
N VAL A 133 -5.33 0.67 3.81
CA VAL A 133 -4.32 0.50 2.75
C VAL A 133 -2.94 0.79 3.34
N GLU A 134 -2.04 -0.21 3.32
CA GLU A 134 -0.70 -0.10 3.88
C GLU A 134 0.30 -0.05 2.72
N VAL A 135 1.08 1.02 2.65
CA VAL A 135 2.04 1.30 1.59
C VAL A 135 3.37 1.74 2.19
N VAL A 136 4.48 1.29 1.65
CA VAL A 136 5.81 1.79 2.02
C VAL A 136 6.53 2.37 0.80
N VAL A 137 7.30 3.42 1.04
CA VAL A 137 8.16 4.08 0.05
C VAL A 137 9.52 3.39 0.02
N ASP A 138 9.99 3.06 -1.17
CA ASP A 138 11.34 2.60 -1.46
C ASP A 138 12.02 3.64 -2.36
N GLU A 139 12.61 4.66 -1.73
CA GLU A 139 13.22 5.81 -2.44
C GLU A 139 14.44 5.41 -3.29
N THR A 140 15.18 4.38 -2.86
CA THR A 140 16.41 3.95 -3.53
C THR A 140 16.20 2.78 -4.50
N GLY A 141 15.02 2.16 -4.46
CA GLY A 141 14.71 1.00 -5.27
C GLY A 141 15.36 -0.30 -4.76
N GLU A 142 15.77 -0.35 -3.50
CA GLU A 142 16.49 -1.49 -2.93
C GLU A 142 15.59 -2.62 -2.47
N MET A 143 14.32 -2.36 -2.17
CA MET A 143 13.43 -3.39 -1.63
C MET A 143 13.05 -4.39 -2.72
N VAL A 144 13.21 -5.68 -2.42
CA VAL A 144 12.78 -6.80 -3.27
C VAL A 144 11.39 -7.26 -2.83
N PRO A 145 10.32 -6.98 -3.61
CA PRO A 145 8.96 -7.30 -3.22
C PRO A 145 8.62 -8.78 -3.44
N VAL A 146 8.00 -9.40 -2.45
CA VAL A 146 7.43 -10.75 -2.56
C VAL A 146 5.93 -10.67 -2.81
N THR A 147 5.45 -11.47 -3.76
CA THR A 147 4.01 -11.66 -4.01
C THR A 147 3.27 -12.04 -2.71
N PRO A 148 2.13 -11.43 -2.37
CA PRO A 148 1.26 -10.61 -3.23
C PRO A 148 1.39 -9.10 -3.05
N LEU A 149 2.58 -8.56 -2.74
CA LEU A 149 2.80 -7.11 -2.81
C LEU A 149 2.51 -6.60 -4.23
N VAL A 150 1.80 -5.46 -4.29
CA VAL A 150 1.64 -4.67 -5.51
C VAL A 150 2.77 -3.63 -5.54
N VAL A 151 3.39 -3.47 -6.69
CA VAL A 151 4.47 -2.52 -6.94
C VAL A 151 3.90 -1.37 -7.77
N VAL A 152 4.05 -0.14 -7.28
CA VAL A 152 3.68 1.08 -7.98
C VAL A 152 4.96 1.81 -8.32
N GLU A 153 5.20 2.06 -9.60
CA GLU A 153 6.44 2.60 -10.14
C GLU A 153 6.14 3.94 -10.83
N PRO A 154 6.12 5.06 -10.08
CA PRO A 154 5.91 6.40 -10.63
C PRO A 154 7.19 6.99 -11.22
N GLU A 155 7.06 8.21 -11.75
CA GLU A 155 8.19 9.15 -11.87
C GLU A 155 8.64 9.64 -10.47
N PRO A 156 9.92 10.03 -10.29
CA PRO A 156 10.45 10.39 -8.98
C PRO A 156 9.67 11.50 -8.25
N ASP A 157 9.18 12.50 -8.99
CA ASP A 157 8.48 13.66 -8.44
C ASP A 157 7.07 13.30 -7.92
N ASP A 158 6.47 12.21 -8.43
CA ASP A 158 5.14 11.75 -8.04
C ASP A 158 5.16 10.75 -6.88
N LEU A 159 6.35 10.31 -6.44
CA LEU A 159 6.50 9.24 -5.45
C LEU A 159 5.76 9.53 -4.15
N TRP A 160 5.97 10.72 -3.58
CA TRP A 160 5.37 11.13 -2.33
C TRP A 160 3.90 11.53 -2.46
N LEU A 161 3.50 12.07 -3.61
CA LEU A 161 2.11 12.33 -3.96
C LEU A 161 1.31 11.02 -3.95
N LEU A 162 1.79 9.98 -4.64
CA LEU A 162 1.14 8.67 -4.64
C LEU A 162 1.21 7.98 -3.28
N ALA A 163 2.30 8.13 -2.51
CA ALA A 163 2.39 7.58 -1.16
C ALA A 163 1.32 8.17 -0.23
N ALA A 164 1.09 9.49 -0.29
CA ALA A 164 0.04 10.16 0.45
C ALA A 164 -1.35 9.73 -0.01
N ALA A 165 -1.60 9.68 -1.31
CA ALA A 165 -2.89 9.24 -1.86
C ALA A 165 -3.23 7.80 -1.41
N LEU A 166 -2.28 6.87 -1.55
CA LEU A 166 -2.49 5.46 -1.17
C LEU A 166 -2.64 5.26 0.35
N SER A 167 -2.05 6.13 1.18
CA SER A 167 -2.18 6.08 2.64
C SER A 167 -3.45 6.76 3.17
N ALA A 168 -4.22 7.43 2.30
CA ALA A 168 -5.28 8.33 2.71
C ALA A 168 -6.51 7.60 3.31
N PRO A 169 -7.19 8.18 4.32
CA PRO A 169 -8.46 7.66 4.83
C PRO A 169 -9.54 7.45 3.76
N PRO A 170 -9.79 8.39 2.82
CA PRO A 170 -10.79 8.22 1.76
C PRO A 170 -10.48 7.03 0.84
N VAL A 171 -9.20 6.81 0.51
CA VAL A 171 -8.75 5.68 -0.31
C VAL A 171 -8.93 4.36 0.43
N THR A 172 -8.64 4.33 1.73
CA THR A 172 -8.92 3.15 2.56
C THR A 172 -10.41 2.81 2.58
N ALA A 173 -11.29 3.82 2.77
CA ALA A 173 -12.74 3.60 2.75
C ALA A 173 -13.21 3.10 1.38
N LEU A 174 -12.74 3.71 0.28
CA LEU A 174 -13.06 3.25 -1.08
C LEU A 174 -12.61 1.80 -1.30
N ALA A 175 -11.37 1.48 -0.95
CA ALA A 175 -10.82 0.14 -1.09
C ALA A 175 -11.58 -0.90 -0.25
N ALA A 176 -11.99 -0.53 0.98
CA ALA A 176 -12.85 -1.36 1.80
C ALA A 176 -14.18 -1.65 1.11
N ARG A 177 -14.84 -0.62 0.55
CA ARG A 177 -16.12 -0.79 -0.17
C ARG A 177 -16.00 -1.64 -1.44
N LEU A 178 -14.92 -1.49 -2.20
CA LEU A 178 -14.65 -2.26 -3.42
C LEU A 178 -14.40 -3.76 -3.15
N THR A 179 -13.93 -4.09 -1.94
CA THR A 179 -13.47 -5.44 -1.61
C THR A 179 -14.39 -6.18 -0.63
N ILE A 180 -15.51 -5.57 -0.24
CA ILE A 180 -16.55 -6.21 0.58
C ILE A 180 -16.94 -7.56 -0.01
N GLY A 181 -16.88 -8.61 0.82
CA GLY A 181 -17.25 -9.97 0.44
C GLY A 181 -16.18 -10.73 -0.38
N THR A 182 -15.04 -10.12 -0.71
CA THR A 182 -13.95 -10.76 -1.48
C THR A 182 -12.78 -11.25 -0.60
N ALA A 183 -12.64 -10.71 0.61
CA ALA A 183 -11.60 -11.07 1.55
C ALA A 183 -12.03 -12.21 2.50
N ARG A 184 -11.04 -12.96 3.01
CA ARG A 184 -11.27 -14.11 3.91
C ARG A 184 -11.87 -13.73 5.27
N SER A 185 -11.80 -12.46 5.63
CA SER A 185 -12.47 -11.87 6.80
C SER A 185 -13.07 -10.53 6.39
N ALA A 186 -14.20 -10.17 7.01
CA ALA A 186 -14.99 -9.00 6.65
C ALA A 186 -14.28 -7.65 6.89
N ASP A 187 -13.13 -7.67 7.58
CA ASP A 187 -12.36 -6.50 8.00
C ASP A 187 -11.08 -6.27 7.17
N ARG A 188 -10.83 -7.06 6.10
CA ARG A 188 -9.61 -7.00 5.31
C ARG A 188 -9.86 -6.49 3.89
N ILE A 189 -8.98 -5.59 3.46
CA ILE A 189 -8.95 -4.99 2.13
C ILE A 189 -8.04 -5.83 1.25
N LYS A 190 -8.57 -6.41 0.17
CA LYS A 190 -7.78 -7.19 -0.80
C LYS A 190 -7.84 -6.52 -2.17
N LEU A 191 -6.85 -5.69 -2.48
CA LEU A 191 -6.72 -5.06 -3.79
C LEU A 191 -5.87 -5.92 -4.73
N THR A 192 -6.26 -5.96 -6.01
CA THR A 192 -5.43 -6.40 -7.12
C THR A 192 -4.63 -5.22 -7.68
N ALA A 193 -3.59 -5.48 -8.48
CA ALA A 193 -2.84 -4.42 -9.17
C ALA A 193 -3.74 -3.52 -10.03
N GLY A 194 -4.70 -4.11 -10.77
CA GLY A 194 -5.67 -3.33 -11.55
C GLY A 194 -6.53 -2.43 -10.67
N GLN A 195 -7.03 -2.94 -9.54
CA GLN A 195 -7.80 -2.12 -8.59
C GLN A 195 -6.96 -1.02 -7.94
N VAL A 196 -5.66 -1.23 -7.70
CA VAL A 196 -4.75 -0.17 -7.23
C VAL A 196 -4.57 0.88 -8.32
N ALA A 197 -4.37 0.48 -9.57
CA ALA A 197 -4.25 1.40 -10.71
C ALA A 197 -5.51 2.26 -10.89
N ASP A 198 -6.69 1.69 -10.68
CA ASP A 198 -7.99 2.37 -10.81
C ASP A 198 -8.33 3.32 -9.64
N LEU A 199 -7.52 3.35 -8.57
CA LEU A 199 -7.75 4.27 -7.46
C LEU A 199 -7.61 5.71 -7.94
N ARG A 200 -8.60 6.53 -7.61
CA ARG A 200 -8.64 7.95 -8.00
C ARG A 200 -7.69 8.77 -7.15
N LEU A 201 -7.14 9.80 -7.78
CA LEU A 201 -6.28 10.80 -7.15
C LEU A 201 -7.10 12.05 -6.76
N PRO A 202 -6.66 12.81 -5.75
CA PRO A 202 -7.35 14.03 -5.31
C PRO A 202 -7.19 15.18 -6.34
N ALA A 203 -8.10 16.15 -6.33
CA ALA A 203 -8.09 17.33 -7.23
C ALA A 203 -7.58 18.58 -6.56
N ASP A 204 -7.64 18.68 -5.23
CA ASP A 204 -7.01 19.79 -4.52
C ASP A 204 -5.51 19.50 -4.43
N GLU A 205 -4.77 20.03 -5.41
CA GLU A 205 -3.33 19.86 -5.54
C GLU A 205 -2.55 20.44 -4.35
N GLU A 206 -3.02 21.53 -3.76
CA GLU A 206 -2.34 22.19 -2.63
C GLU A 206 -2.43 21.29 -1.38
N ALA A 207 -3.64 20.84 -1.05
CA ALA A 207 -3.84 19.91 0.06
C ALA A 207 -3.16 18.56 -0.21
N TRP A 208 -3.12 18.09 -1.45
CA TRP A 208 -2.40 16.87 -1.80
C TRP A 208 -0.88 17.01 -1.62
N CYS A 209 -0.29 18.12 -2.03
CA CYS A 209 1.12 18.42 -1.81
C CYS A 209 1.44 18.53 -0.31
N GLU A 210 0.58 19.17 0.49
CA GLU A 210 0.73 19.20 1.95
C GLU A 210 0.67 17.77 2.53
N GLY A 211 -0.28 16.95 2.05
CA GLY A 211 -0.40 15.54 2.43
C GLY A 211 0.86 14.72 2.10
N ALA A 212 1.49 14.97 0.95
CA ALA A 212 2.76 14.36 0.56
C ALA A 212 3.90 14.74 1.52
N GLY A 213 4.01 16.01 1.91
CA GLY A 213 4.96 16.46 2.92
C GLY A 213 4.75 15.75 4.26
N ARG A 214 3.51 15.65 4.72
CA ARG A 214 3.16 14.95 5.97
C ARG A 214 3.43 13.44 5.90
N ALA A 215 3.19 12.80 4.75
CA ALA A 215 3.52 11.40 4.54
C ALA A 215 5.04 11.16 4.67
N ARG A 216 5.84 12.09 4.14
CA ARG A 216 7.30 12.06 4.31
C ARG A 216 7.72 12.22 5.76
N ASP A 217 7.15 13.20 6.48
CA ASP A 217 7.42 13.39 7.91
C ASP A 217 7.08 12.13 8.74
N LEU A 218 5.96 11.46 8.41
CA LEU A 218 5.55 10.22 9.05
C LEU A 218 6.50 9.06 8.76
N PHE A 219 6.96 8.95 7.51
CA PHE A 219 7.97 7.96 7.11
C PHE A 219 9.29 8.17 7.86
N GLU A 220 9.78 9.42 7.91
CA GLU A 220 11.03 9.79 8.59
C GLU A 220 10.92 9.58 10.12
N ALA A 221 9.76 9.88 10.72
CA ALA A 221 9.51 9.62 12.13
C ALA A 221 9.45 8.12 12.46
N GLY A 222 9.12 7.26 11.48
CA GLY A 222 9.06 5.81 11.63
C GLY A 222 8.21 5.38 12.83
N GLY A 223 8.81 4.63 13.76
CA GLY A 223 8.13 4.19 14.98
C GLY A 223 7.81 5.29 16.00
N GLY A 224 8.34 6.49 15.82
CA GLY A 224 8.09 7.66 16.68
C GLY A 224 6.92 8.54 16.23
N ALA A 225 6.27 8.22 15.10
CA ALA A 225 5.11 8.97 14.61
C ALA A 225 3.97 8.99 15.66
N THR A 226 3.49 10.18 16.00
CA THR A 226 2.45 10.34 17.01
C THR A 226 1.05 10.16 16.42
N ALA A 227 0.07 9.83 17.26
CA ALA A 227 -1.34 9.82 16.86
C ALA A 227 -1.77 11.16 16.26
N GLY A 228 -1.33 12.29 16.84
CA GLY A 228 -1.63 13.63 16.33
C GLY A 228 -1.09 13.87 14.91
N ALA A 229 0.11 13.36 14.59
CA ALA A 229 0.68 13.46 13.25
C ALA A 229 -0.15 12.68 12.21
N TRP A 230 -0.55 11.44 12.55
CA TRP A 230 -1.40 10.62 11.69
C TRP A 230 -2.79 11.23 11.49
N MET A 231 -3.41 11.75 12.55
CA MET A 231 -4.71 12.43 12.47
C MET A 231 -4.64 13.68 11.59
N ALA A 232 -3.55 14.45 11.71
CA ALA A 232 -3.38 15.66 10.92
C ALA A 232 -3.06 15.35 9.43
N PHE A 233 -2.32 14.28 9.14
CA PHE A 233 -2.20 13.72 7.78
C PHE A 233 -3.57 13.31 7.22
N GLY A 234 -4.35 12.56 8.00
CA GLY A 234 -5.67 12.10 7.57
C GLY A 234 -6.64 13.24 7.28
N SER A 235 -6.66 14.27 8.13
CA SER A 235 -7.46 15.50 7.94
C SER A 235 -7.11 16.21 6.63
N VAL A 236 -5.82 16.47 6.37
CA VAL A 236 -5.37 17.08 5.10
C VAL A 236 -5.74 16.26 3.89
N MET A 237 -5.63 14.93 3.98
CA MET A 237 -6.05 14.07 2.87
C MET A 237 -7.57 14.04 2.69
N CYS A 238 -8.38 14.20 3.74
CA CYS A 238 -9.82 14.39 3.57
C CYS A 238 -10.13 15.68 2.79
N VAL A 239 -9.42 16.77 3.09
CA VAL A 239 -9.51 18.04 2.32
C VAL A 239 -9.09 17.82 0.87
N ALA A 240 -7.96 17.13 0.62
CA ALA A 240 -7.47 16.83 -0.73
C ALA A 240 -8.52 16.14 -1.61
N TYR A 241 -9.29 15.21 -1.01
CA TYR A 241 -10.35 14.47 -1.69
C TYR A 241 -11.72 15.18 -1.65
N GLY A 242 -11.85 16.33 -0.99
CA GLY A 242 -13.12 17.05 -0.85
C GLY A 242 -14.17 16.28 -0.05
N VAL A 243 -13.77 15.43 0.90
CA VAL A 243 -14.68 14.59 1.68
C VAL A 243 -14.74 15.03 3.15
N PRO A 244 -15.89 14.86 3.83
CA PRO A 244 -15.99 15.16 5.26
C PRO A 244 -15.02 14.32 6.09
N GLU A 245 -14.36 14.95 7.07
CA GLU A 245 -13.44 14.25 7.97
C GLU A 245 -14.16 13.23 8.86
N GLU A 246 -15.31 13.57 9.43
CA GLU A 246 -16.05 12.68 10.32
C GLU A 246 -17.27 12.06 9.61
N PRO A 247 -17.57 10.76 9.82
CA PRO A 247 -16.92 9.82 10.75
C PRO A 247 -15.68 9.10 10.17
N LEU A 248 -15.18 9.53 9.01
CA LEU A 248 -14.17 8.82 8.23
C LEU A 248 -12.82 8.71 8.96
N LEU A 249 -12.33 9.81 9.51
CA LEU A 249 -11.04 9.92 10.14
C LEU A 249 -10.98 9.07 11.42
N ALA A 250 -12.00 9.17 12.27
CA ALA A 250 -12.15 8.29 13.44
C ALA A 250 -12.23 6.81 13.05
N TRP A 251 -12.97 6.48 11.99
CA TRP A 251 -13.11 5.11 11.49
C TRP A 251 -11.79 4.53 10.97
N TRP A 252 -11.02 5.32 10.23
CA TRP A 252 -9.72 4.96 9.69
C TRP A 252 -8.71 4.80 10.82
N TRP A 253 -8.67 5.74 11.76
CA TRP A 253 -7.75 5.71 12.90
C TRP A 253 -7.99 4.46 13.75
N ALA A 254 -9.24 4.09 14.05
CA ALA A 254 -9.57 2.86 14.80
C ALA A 254 -9.12 1.54 14.12
N ARG A 255 -8.72 1.59 12.85
CA ARG A 255 -8.19 0.46 12.07
C ARG A 255 -6.69 0.56 11.83
N HIS A 256 -6.13 1.75 11.99
CA HIS A 256 -4.74 2.04 11.72
C HIS A 256 -3.84 1.26 12.69
N PRO A 257 -2.75 0.62 12.24
CA PRO A 257 -1.89 -0.19 13.11
C PRO A 257 -1.11 0.62 14.16
N ALA A 258 -1.15 1.95 14.09
CA ALA A 258 -0.56 2.86 15.08
C ALA A 258 -1.54 3.35 16.17
N HIS A 259 -2.81 2.91 16.13
CA HIS A 259 -3.81 3.17 17.16
C HIS A 259 -3.65 2.23 18.36
#